data_AF-A0A926CJU1-F1
#
_entry.id   AF-A0A926CJU1-F1
#
_cell.length_a   1.000
_cell.length_b   1.000
_cell.length_c   1.000
_cell.angle_alpha   90.00
_cell.angle_beta   90.00
_cell.angle_gamma   90.00
#
_symmetry.space_group_name_H-M   'P 1'
#
loop_
_entity.id
_entity.type
_entity.pdbx_description
1 polymer ?
#
loop_
_entity_poly.entity_id
_entity_poly.type
_entity_poly.pdbx_seq_one_letter_code
_entity_poly.pdbx_strand_id
1 'polypeptide(L)'
;NVDKNPAYPRAVEDLKDEGAISGRCRLRQCKYLNNVVEQSHRNVKRRPWLAKGYGSLPTAWRILRGLEAMDMVRKGRMRWIAQGDPVGQAKFIDKLFAV
;
A
#
# COMPACT_ATOMS: atom_id res chain seq x y z
N ASN A 1 1.85 8.36 10.64
CA ASN A 1 2.55 8.04 11.90
C ASN A 1 2.23 9.14 12.87
N VAL A 2 1.45 8.82 13.91
CA VAL A 2 1.02 9.78 14.93
C VAL A 2 1.79 9.44 16.20
N ASP A 3 3.10 9.74 16.20
CA ASP A 3 4.02 9.46 17.32
C ASP A 3 3.79 10.44 18.48
N LYS A 4 2.58 10.38 19.06
CA LYS A 4 2.12 11.26 20.15
C LYS A 4 2.38 12.76 19.93
N ASN A 5 2.59 13.16 18.67
CA ASN A 5 2.91 14.55 18.36
C ASN A 5 1.65 15.41 18.67
N PRO A 6 1.82 16.48 19.46
CA PRO A 6 0.72 17.31 19.96
C PRO A 6 -0.07 18.04 18.86
N ALA A 7 0.45 18.13 17.63
CA ALA A 7 -0.26 18.77 16.52
C ALA A 7 -1.43 17.92 15.97
N TYR A 8 -1.36 16.58 16.07
CA TYR A 8 -2.33 15.70 15.42
C TYR A 8 -3.73 15.68 16.02
N PRO A 9 -3.93 15.76 17.36
CA PRO A 9 -5.25 15.87 17.93
C PRO A 9 -6.05 17.03 17.32
N ARG A 10 -5.44 18.22 17.22
CA ARG A 10 -6.10 19.39 16.65
C ARG A 10 -6.42 19.19 15.17
N ALA A 11 -5.45 18.72 14.39
CA ALA A 11 -5.67 18.43 12.97
C ALA A 11 -6.79 17.38 12.74
N VAL A 12 -6.95 16.40 13.63
CA VAL A 12 -8.03 15.41 13.53
C VAL A 12 -9.39 16.02 13.87
N GLU A 13 -9.46 16.97 14.79
CA GLU A 13 -10.69 17.71 15.06
C GLU A 13 -11.07 18.58 13.86
N ASP A 14 -10.13 19.37 13.35
CA ASP A 14 -10.36 20.22 12.17
C ASP A 14 -10.84 19.37 10.96
N LEU A 15 -10.21 18.22 10.72
CA LEU A 15 -10.63 17.29 9.64
C LEU A 15 -12.02 16.67 9.86
N LYS A 16 -12.49 16.54 11.11
CA LYS A 16 -13.85 16.08 11.40
C LYS A 16 -14.87 17.18 11.14
N ASP A 17 -14.53 18.40 11.51
CA ASP A 17 -15.38 19.57 11.31
C ASP A 17 -15.53 19.89 9.81
N GLU A 18 -14.45 19.73 9.04
CA GLU A 18 -14.44 19.80 7.58
C GLU A 18 -15.20 18.63 6.90
N GLY A 19 -15.54 17.57 7.64
CA GLY A 19 -16.19 16.37 7.10
C GLY A 19 -15.27 15.48 6.26
N ALA A 20 -13.96 15.77 6.19
CA ALA A 20 -12.97 14.98 5.47
C ALA A 20 -12.78 13.59 6.08
N ILE A 21 -12.99 13.45 7.40
CA ILE A 21 -13.04 12.17 8.11
C ILE A 21 -14.32 12.06 8.94
N SER A 22 -14.80 10.83 9.12
CA SER A 22 -16.00 10.58 9.93
C SER A 22 -15.81 11.08 11.37
N GLY A 23 -16.83 11.74 11.95
CA GLY A 23 -16.85 12.10 13.38
C GLY A 23 -16.64 10.90 14.31
N ARG A 24 -17.01 9.69 13.87
CA ARG A 24 -16.78 8.42 14.59
C ARG A 24 -15.32 7.93 14.53
N CYS A 25 -14.49 8.51 13.67
CA CYS A 25 -13.08 8.17 13.56
C CYS A 25 -12.35 8.51 14.87
N ARG A 26 -11.61 7.56 15.43
CA ARG A 26 -10.84 7.75 16.66
C ARG A 26 -9.36 7.81 16.33
N LEU A 27 -8.68 8.87 16.79
CA LEU A 27 -7.23 8.95 16.75
C LEU A 27 -6.64 7.93 17.73
N ARG A 28 -5.91 6.94 17.22
CA ARG A 28 -5.24 5.92 18.05
C ARG A 28 -3.74 6.16 18.02
N GLN A 29 -3.19 6.69 19.11
CA GLN A 29 -1.75 6.87 19.29
C GLN A 29 -1.10 5.58 19.86
N CYS A 30 -1.31 4.46 19.17
CA CYS A 30 -0.80 3.16 19.59
C CYS A 30 0.40 2.77 18.73
N LYS A 31 1.58 2.62 19.34
CA LYS A 31 2.83 2.25 18.65
C LYS A 31 2.67 0.96 17.83
N TYR A 32 1.99 -0.04 18.37
CA TYR A 32 1.75 -1.29 17.66
C TYR A 32 0.94 -1.08 16.37
N LEU A 33 -0.17 -0.33 16.44
CA LEU A 33 -1.00 -0.04 15.27
C LEU A 33 -0.25 0.81 14.24
N ASN A 34 0.57 1.78 14.68
CA ASN A 34 1.46 2.53 13.80
C ASN A 34 2.44 1.59 13.09
N ASN A 35 3.08 0.66 13.81
CA ASN A 35 4.01 -0.30 13.23
C ASN A 35 3.36 -1.18 12.14
N VAL A 36 2.11 -1.63 12.34
CA VAL A 36 1.39 -2.42 11.33
C VAL A 36 1.17 -1.62 10.04
N VAL A 37 0.73 -0.37 10.16
CA VAL A 37 0.54 0.52 9.00
C VAL A 37 1.88 0.80 8.32
N GLU A 38 2.91 1.13 9.09
CA GLU A 38 4.25 1.41 8.57
C GLU A 38 4.89 0.21 7.88
N GLN A 39 4.67 -1.00 8.40
CA GLN A 39 5.16 -2.23 7.80
C GLN A 39 4.53 -2.47 6.42
N SER A 40 3.22 -2.19 6.26
CA SER A 40 2.57 -2.24 4.96
C SER A 40 3.23 -1.27 3.96
N HIS A 41 3.54 -0.05 4.41
CA HIS A 41 4.15 0.98 3.58
C HIS A 41 5.61 0.66 3.20
N ARG A 42 6.35 -0.08 4.03
CA ARG A 42 7.75 -0.46 3.74
C ARG A 42 7.88 -1.21 2.41
N ASN A 43 6.97 -2.11 2.11
CA ASN A 43 7.03 -2.91 0.87
C ASN A 43 6.83 -2.02 -0.37
N VAL A 44 5.88 -1.08 -0.29
CA VAL A 44 5.59 -0.13 -1.35
C VAL A 44 6.73 0.88 -1.52
N LYS A 45 7.34 1.37 -0.44
CA LYS A 45 8.43 2.35 -0.49
C LYS A 45 9.79 1.77 -0.88
N ARG A 46 10.06 0.50 -0.57
CA ARG A 46 11.36 -0.14 -0.83
C ARG A 46 11.69 -0.25 -2.33
N ARG A 47 10.73 -0.67 -3.14
CA ARG A 47 10.95 -0.94 -4.57
C ARG A 47 11.24 0.32 -5.41
N PRO A 48 10.48 1.42 -5.30
CA PRO A 48 10.77 2.67 -5.99
C PRO A 48 12.04 3.34 -5.47
N TRP A 49 12.37 3.20 -4.19
CA TRP A 49 13.61 3.74 -3.65
C TRP A 49 14.85 3.17 -4.36
N LEU A 50 14.83 1.86 -4.66
CA LEU A 50 15.87 1.21 -5.48
C LEU A 50 15.86 1.66 -6.95
N ALA A 51 14.73 2.18 -7.45
CA ALA A 51 14.53 2.59 -8.85
C ALA A 51 14.69 4.11 -9.08
N LYS A 52 15.34 4.85 -8.17
CA LYS A 52 15.46 6.34 -8.18
C LYS A 52 14.13 7.10 -8.04
N GLY A 53 13.13 6.48 -7.42
CA GLY A 53 11.80 7.06 -7.23
C GLY A 53 10.89 6.84 -8.43
N TYR A 54 9.85 7.66 -8.55
CA TYR A 54 8.79 7.47 -9.56
C TYR A 54 8.91 8.42 -10.77
N GLY A 55 9.75 9.45 -10.71
CA GLY A 55 9.98 10.44 -11.77
C GLY A 55 8.82 11.41 -12.02
N SER A 56 7.59 10.92 -12.19
CA SER A 56 6.37 11.73 -12.44
C SER A 56 5.12 11.07 -11.86
N LEU A 57 4.02 11.83 -11.68
CA LEU A 57 2.75 11.30 -11.16
C LEU A 57 2.15 10.17 -12.02
N PRO A 58 2.10 10.26 -13.36
CA PRO A 58 1.58 9.16 -14.18
C PRO A 58 2.41 7.89 -14.04
N THR A 59 3.73 8.02 -13.96
CA THR A 59 4.65 6.90 -13.79
C THR A 59 4.50 6.28 -12.39
N ALA A 60 4.35 7.11 -11.35
CA ALA A 60 4.07 6.66 -10.00
C ALA A 60 2.80 5.80 -9.94
N TRP A 61 1.73 6.26 -10.59
CA TRP A 61 0.46 5.55 -10.61
C TRP A 61 0.55 4.20 -11.33
N ARG A 62 1.23 4.14 -12.48
CA ARG A 62 1.48 2.88 -13.20
C ARG A 62 2.31 1.90 -12.37
N ILE A 63 3.38 2.38 -11.72
CA ILE A 63 4.24 1.54 -10.88
C ILE A 63 3.45 1.02 -9.68
N LEU A 64 2.70 1.86 -8.97
CA LEU A 64 1.88 1.44 -7.83
C LEU A 64 0.86 0.36 -8.22
N ARG A 65 0.17 0.53 -9.35
CA ARG A 65 -0.75 -0.49 -9.88
C ARG A 65 -0.04 -1.80 -10.20
N GLY A 66 1.13 -1.73 -10.83
CA GLY A 66 1.94 -2.93 -11.13
C GLY A 66 2.39 -3.66 -9.86
N LEU A 67 2.82 -2.92 -8.84
CA LEU A 67 3.20 -3.48 -7.54
C LEU A 67 2.02 -4.18 -6.85
N GLU A 68 0.84 -3.57 -6.89
CA GLU A 68 -0.39 -4.13 -6.33
C GLU A 68 -0.82 -5.40 -7.08
N ALA A 69 -0.78 -5.38 -8.42
CA ALA A 69 -1.09 -6.54 -9.24
C ALA A 69 -0.15 -7.72 -8.94
N MET A 70 1.16 -7.45 -8.83
CA MET A 70 2.14 -8.48 -8.49
C MET A 70 1.96 -9.01 -7.06
N ASP A 71 1.55 -8.17 -6.11
CA ASP A 71 1.24 -8.63 -4.74
C ASP A 71 -0.02 -9.51 -4.69
N MET A 72 -1.03 -9.20 -5.52
CA MET A 72 -2.24 -10.03 -5.68
C MET A 72 -1.91 -11.42 -6.25
N VAL A 73 -1.05 -11.48 -7.28
CA VAL A 73 -0.54 -12.75 -7.85
C VAL A 73 0.18 -13.55 -6.77
N ARG A 74 1.16 -12.93 -6.10
CA ARG A 74 1.97 -13.58 -5.05
C ARG A 74 1.12 -14.16 -3.91
N LYS A 75 0.08 -13.43 -3.51
CA LYS A 75 -0.85 -13.84 -2.43
C LYS A 75 -1.88 -14.89 -2.87
N GLY A 76 -1.92 -15.28 -4.15
CA GLY A 76 -2.95 -16.21 -4.65
C GLY A 76 -4.37 -15.64 -4.60
N ARG A 77 -4.53 -14.32 -4.71
CA ARG A 77 -5.85 -13.66 -4.76
C ARG A 77 -6.51 -13.75 -6.14
N MET A 78 -5.84 -14.39 -7.09
CA MET A 78 -6.35 -14.65 -8.43
C MET A 78 -7.19 -15.92 -8.40
N ARG A 79 -8.38 -15.89 -9.02
CA ARG A 79 -9.31 -17.02 -9.07
C ARG A 79 -8.69 -18.33 -9.60
N TRP A 80 -7.65 -18.22 -10.43
CA TRP A 80 -7.05 -19.32 -11.19
C TRP A 80 -5.64 -19.71 -10.72
N ILE A 81 -5.11 -19.09 -9.66
CA ILE A 81 -3.73 -19.31 -9.19
C ILE A 81 -3.74 -19.55 -7.70
N ALA A 82 -3.33 -20.74 -7.28
CA ALA A 82 -3.19 -21.07 -5.87
C ALA A 82 -2.06 -20.26 -5.21
N GLN A 83 -2.25 -19.92 -3.94
CA GLN A 83 -1.18 -19.34 -3.13
C GLN A 83 -0.07 -20.39 -2.95
N GLY A 84 1.16 -20.06 -3.34
CA GLY A 84 2.31 -20.95 -3.19
C GLY A 84 2.61 -21.85 -4.41
N ASP A 85 1.96 -21.65 -5.55
CA ASP A 85 2.33 -22.28 -6.84
C ASP A 85 3.19 -21.32 -7.69
N PRO A 86 4.53 -21.36 -7.57
CA PRO A 86 5.41 -20.48 -8.33
C PRO A 86 5.40 -20.79 -9.83
N VAL A 87 5.15 -22.04 -10.23
CA VAL A 87 5.12 -22.44 -11.64
C VAL A 87 3.86 -21.92 -12.33
N GLY A 88 2.71 -22.06 -11.67
CA GLY A 88 1.44 -21.49 -12.15
C GLY A 88 1.48 -19.95 -12.22
N GLN A 89 2.09 -19.30 -11.22
CA GLN A 89 2.32 -17.85 -11.24
C GLN A 89 3.20 -17.44 -12.42
N ALA A 90 4.32 -18.13 -12.66
CA ALA A 90 5.22 -17.83 -13.76
C ALA A 90 4.54 -18.02 -15.12
N LYS A 91 3.84 -19.13 -15.35
CA LYS A 91 3.08 -19.40 -16.59
C LYS A 91 1.99 -18.35 -16.84
N PHE A 92 1.34 -17.89 -15.78
CA PHE A 92 0.31 -16.86 -15.90
C PHE A 92 0.90 -15.49 -16.29
N ILE A 93 2.01 -15.10 -15.67
CA ILE A 93 2.72 -13.86 -16.02
C ILE A 93 3.24 -13.94 -17.45
N ASP A 94 3.85 -15.07 -17.83
CA ASP A 94 4.32 -15.34 -19.18
C ASP A 94 3.18 -15.20 -20.19
N LYS A 95 2.03 -15.84 -19.96
CA LYS A 95 0.87 -15.70 -20.84
C LYS A 95 0.33 -14.27 -20.97
N LEU A 96 0.45 -13.44 -19.94
CA LEU A 96 -0.04 -12.06 -19.94
C LEU A 96 0.90 -11.08 -20.64
N PHE A 97 2.21 -11.32 -20.57
CA PHE A 97 3.23 -10.36 -20.97
C PHE A 97 4.22 -10.89 -22.02
N ALA A 98 4.08 -12.14 -22.45
CA ALA A 98 4.82 -12.65 -23.60
C ALA A 98 4.44 -11.84 -24.84
N VAL A 99 5.47 -11.37 -25.54
CA VAL A 99 5.41 -10.69 -26.84
C VAL A 99 5.64 -11.70 -27.94
#